data_AF-A0A9E3FWG3-F1
#
_entry.id   AF-A0A9E3FWG3-F1
#
_cell.length_a   1.000
_cell.length_b   1.000
_cell.length_c   1.000
_cell.angle_alpha   90.00
_cell.angle_beta   90.00
_cell.angle_gamma   90.00
#
_symmetry.space_group_name_H-M   'P 1'
#
loop_
_entity.id
_entity.type
_entity.pdbx_description
1 polymer ?
#
loop_
_entity_poly.entity_id
_entity_poly.type
_entity_poly.pdbx_seq_one_letter_code
_entity_poly.pdbx_strand_id
1 'polypeptide(L)'
;APALADLARLDDAAFRSHFSKSPVKRIGRNRFVRNVLIAIGNSADPELAASARPLLDDASPLVRGAAVWALSQVLAPDAFDATAAEALAAETDDSVRAEWTAALDRRSTPA
;
A
#
# COMPACT_ATOMS: atom_id res chain seq x y z
N ALA A 1 -4.41 -11.83 16.63
CA ALA A 1 -3.45 -10.87 16.04
C ALA A 1 -4.20 -9.60 15.68
N PRO A 2 -3.58 -8.40 15.71
CA PRO A 2 -4.25 -7.17 15.26
C PRO A 2 -4.66 -7.29 13.78
N ALA A 3 -5.78 -6.67 13.41
CA ALA A 3 -6.27 -6.70 12.03
C ALA A 3 -5.34 -5.91 11.10
N LEU A 4 -5.18 -6.36 9.85
CA LEU A 4 -4.33 -5.68 8.85
C LEU A 4 -4.76 -4.22 8.65
N ALA A 5 -6.06 -3.95 8.72
CA ALA A 5 -6.64 -2.61 8.66
C ALA A 5 -6.09 -1.67 9.75
N ASP A 6 -5.98 -2.15 10.99
CA ASP A 6 -5.46 -1.35 12.10
C ASP A 6 -3.96 -1.10 11.96
N LEU A 7 -3.23 -2.11 11.51
CA LEU A 7 -1.78 -2.02 11.33
C LEU A 7 -1.38 -1.06 10.19
N ALA A 8 -2.20 -0.97 9.14
CA ALA A 8 -1.97 -0.05 8.02
C ALA A 8 -2.06 1.43 8.44
N ARG A 9 -2.85 1.72 9.48
CA ARG A 9 -3.12 3.09 9.97
C ARG A 9 -2.08 3.63 10.95
N LEU A 10 -1.07 2.83 11.30
CA LEU A 10 -0.06 3.27 12.25
C LEU A 10 0.80 4.39 11.65
N ASP A 11 0.68 5.58 12.23
CA ASP A 11 1.67 6.65 12.07
C ASP A 11 2.95 6.33 12.86
N ASP A 12 3.96 7.19 12.74
CA ASP A 12 5.26 6.97 13.39
C ASP A 12 5.16 6.94 14.92
N ALA A 13 4.31 7.76 15.53
CA ALA A 13 4.12 7.80 16.98
C ALA A 13 3.41 6.53 17.48
N ALA A 14 2.32 6.15 16.84
CA ALA A 14 1.55 4.95 17.12
C ALA A 14 2.40 3.68 16.92
N PHE A 15 3.19 3.60 15.84
CA PHE A 15 4.13 2.51 15.60
C PHE A 15 5.16 2.39 16.73
N ARG A 16 5.79 3.51 17.13
CA ARG A 16 6.80 3.52 18.20
C ARG A 16 6.23 3.13 19.56
N SER A 17 5.00 3.55 19.85
CA SER A 17 4.29 3.18 21.06
C SER A 17 3.96 1.68 21.07
N HIS A 18 3.31 1.20 20.00
CA HIS A 18 2.86 -0.19 19.86
C HIS A 18 4.01 -1.20 19.92
N PHE A 19 5.15 -0.87 19.29
CA PHE A 19 6.33 -1.75 19.25
C PHE A 19 7.45 -1.33 20.21
N SER A 20 7.17 -0.50 21.23
CA SER A 20 8.18 0.12 22.11
C SER A 20 9.22 -0.84 22.72
N LYS A 21 8.84 -2.09 22.98
CA LYS A 21 9.70 -3.17 23.52
C LYS A 21 9.82 -4.39 22.58
N SER A 22 9.47 -4.23 21.31
CA SER A 22 9.50 -5.29 20.31
C SER A 22 10.71 -5.13 19.38
N PRO A 23 11.38 -6.23 18.98
CA PRO A 23 12.39 -6.21 17.93
C PRO A 23 11.87 -5.61 16.61
N VAL A 24 10.55 -5.62 16.37
CA VAL A 24 9.92 -5.00 15.20
C VAL A 24 10.24 -3.51 15.11
N LYS A 25 10.40 -2.79 16.23
CA LYS A 25 10.68 -1.35 16.25
C LYS A 25 11.90 -0.97 15.39
N ARG A 26 12.90 -1.86 15.31
CA ARG A 26 14.15 -1.62 14.57
C ARG A 26 13.99 -1.50 13.06
N ILE A 27 12.89 -2.03 12.49
CA ILE A 27 12.65 -1.96 11.04
C ILE A 27 12.09 -0.60 10.60
N GLY A 28 11.50 0.14 11.55
CA GLY A 28 10.84 1.43 11.31
C GLY A 28 9.44 1.32 10.68
N ARG A 29 8.65 2.39 10.85
CA ARG A 29 7.24 2.46 10.42
C ARG A 29 7.06 2.18 8.93
N ASN A 30 7.86 2.81 8.07
CA ASN A 30 7.65 2.70 6.61
C ASN A 30 7.84 1.27 6.10
N ARG A 31 8.89 0.56 6.56
CA ARG A 31 9.09 -0.86 6.19
C ARG A 31 8.01 -1.76 6.79
N PHE A 32 7.53 -1.43 7.99
CA PHE A 32 6.42 -2.16 8.60
C PHE A 32 5.13 -2.00 7.80
N VAL A 33 4.70 -0.77 7.53
CA VAL A 33 3.48 -0.48 6.76
C VAL A 33 3.59 -1.04 5.35
N ARG A 34 4.75 -0.95 4.71
CA ARG A 34 5.03 -1.66 3.45
C ARG A 34 4.71 -3.14 3.56
N ASN A 35 5.21 -3.83 4.59
CA ASN A 35 4.93 -5.26 4.76
C ASN A 35 3.45 -5.55 5.04
N VAL A 36 2.74 -4.65 5.75
CA VAL A 36 1.29 -4.76 5.96
C VAL A 36 0.54 -4.64 4.63
N LEU A 37 0.91 -3.69 3.78
CA LEU A 37 0.34 -3.55 2.43
C LEU A 37 0.60 -4.79 1.57
N ILE A 38 1.78 -5.39 1.66
CA ILE A 38 2.06 -6.67 1.00
C ILE A 38 1.12 -7.77 1.53
N ALA A 39 0.87 -7.83 2.84
CA ALA A 39 -0.07 -8.78 3.41
C ALA A 39 -1.52 -8.51 2.97
N ILE A 40 -1.93 -7.24 2.84
CA ILE A 40 -3.23 -6.86 2.28
C ILE A 40 -3.37 -7.36 0.85
N GLY A 41 -2.43 -7.07 -0.05
CA GLY A 41 -2.52 -7.54 -1.43
C GLY A 41 -2.52 -9.07 -1.56
N ASN A 42 -1.74 -9.77 -0.73
CA ASN A 42 -1.73 -11.24 -0.70
C ASN A 42 -3.05 -11.86 -0.20
N SER A 43 -3.84 -11.13 0.59
CA SER A 43 -5.13 -11.64 1.08
C SER A 43 -6.19 -11.71 -0.02
N ALA A 44 -6.02 -10.92 -1.10
CA ALA A 44 -7.02 -10.71 -2.15
C ALA A 44 -8.41 -10.28 -1.61
N ASP A 45 -8.47 -9.71 -0.40
CA ASP A 45 -9.70 -9.28 0.26
C ASP A 45 -10.07 -7.85 -0.16
N PRO A 46 -11.18 -7.66 -0.90
CA PRO A 46 -11.62 -6.33 -1.35
C PRO A 46 -11.97 -5.38 -0.20
N GLU A 47 -12.35 -5.88 0.99
CA GLU A 47 -12.70 -5.03 2.13
C GLU A 47 -11.48 -4.25 2.65
N LEU A 48 -10.27 -4.76 2.44
CA LEU A 48 -9.03 -4.12 2.86
C LEU A 48 -8.59 -2.98 1.92
N ALA A 49 -9.22 -2.81 0.76
CA ALA A 49 -8.94 -1.69 -0.14
C ALA A 49 -9.11 -0.33 0.57
N ALA A 50 -10.11 -0.21 1.44
CA ALA A 50 -10.37 1.00 2.22
C ALA A 50 -9.22 1.35 3.20
N SER A 51 -8.40 0.36 3.59
CA SER A 51 -7.24 0.55 4.46
C SER A 51 -5.96 0.86 3.69
N ALA A 52 -5.85 0.39 2.44
CA ALA A 52 -4.71 0.66 1.58
C ALA A 52 -4.81 2.01 0.84
N ARG A 53 -6.02 2.44 0.46
CA ARG A 53 -6.24 3.64 -0.36
C ARG A 53 -5.65 4.93 0.24
N PRO A 54 -5.82 5.24 1.54
CA PRO A 54 -5.23 6.46 2.12
C PRO A 54 -3.69 6.48 2.09
N LEU A 55 -3.04 5.32 1.95
CA LEU A 55 -1.59 5.21 1.91
C LEU A 55 -1.00 5.54 0.52
N LEU A 56 -1.86 5.80 -0.47
CA LEU A 56 -1.45 6.43 -1.74
C LEU A 56 -0.97 7.87 -1.54
N ASP A 57 -1.33 8.55 -0.45
CA ASP A 57 -0.89 9.91 -0.13
C ASP A 57 0.22 9.95 0.94
N ASP A 58 0.81 8.80 1.26
CA ASP A 58 1.83 8.70 2.31
C ASP A 58 3.10 9.49 1.93
N ALA A 59 3.72 10.15 2.92
CA ALA A 59 4.96 10.88 2.70
C ALA A 59 6.11 9.98 2.19
N SER A 60 6.07 8.67 2.47
CA SER A 60 7.07 7.72 2.02
C SER A 60 6.73 7.13 0.64
N PRO A 61 7.57 7.32 -0.39
CA PRO A 61 7.39 6.67 -1.70
C PRO A 61 7.32 5.14 -1.60
N LEU A 62 8.07 4.55 -0.66
CA LEU A 62 8.03 3.11 -0.39
C LEU A 62 6.64 2.62 0.06
N VAL A 63 5.93 3.42 0.85
CA VAL A 63 4.59 3.09 1.32
C VAL A 63 3.59 3.28 0.19
N ARG A 64 3.67 4.41 -0.54
CA ARG A 64 2.82 4.67 -1.72
C ARG A 64 2.93 3.56 -2.75
N GLY A 65 4.14 3.20 -3.17
CA GLY A 65 4.36 2.11 -4.14
C GLY A 65 3.80 0.77 -3.69
N ALA A 66 3.92 0.44 -2.40
CA ALA A 66 3.31 -0.79 -1.88
C ALA A 66 1.78 -0.72 -1.79
N ALA A 67 1.21 0.48 -1.63
CA ALA A 67 -0.24 0.69 -1.66
C ALA A 67 -0.78 0.53 -3.08
N VAL A 68 -0.05 1.00 -4.11
CA VAL A 68 -0.35 0.71 -5.52
C VAL A 68 -0.47 -0.79 -5.75
N TRP A 69 0.57 -1.55 -5.38
CA TRP A 69 0.57 -2.99 -5.55
C TRP A 69 -0.57 -3.67 -4.76
N ALA A 70 -0.80 -3.27 -3.50
CA ALA A 70 -1.87 -3.87 -2.70
C ALA A 70 -3.24 -3.65 -3.36
N LEU A 71 -3.53 -2.41 -3.78
CA LEU A 71 -4.77 -2.06 -4.46
C LEU A 71 -4.93 -2.78 -5.80
N SER A 72 -3.84 -3.03 -6.54
CA SER A 72 -3.91 -3.79 -7.78
C SER A 72 -4.34 -5.24 -7.57
N GLN A 73 -4.19 -5.79 -6.36
CA GLN A 73 -4.64 -7.13 -6.02
C GLN A 73 -6.07 -7.19 -5.50
N VAL A 74 -6.54 -6.14 -4.82
CA VAL A 74 -7.84 -6.16 -4.10
C VAL A 74 -8.95 -5.33 -4.75
N LEU A 75 -8.62 -4.42 -5.69
CA LEU A 75 -9.61 -3.67 -6.45
C LEU A 75 -10.02 -4.40 -7.74
N ALA A 76 -11.31 -4.23 -8.08
CA ALA A 76 -11.82 -4.54 -9.40
C ALA A 76 -11.08 -3.73 -10.49
N PRO A 77 -10.94 -4.26 -11.73
CA PRO A 77 -10.18 -3.60 -12.80
C PRO A 77 -10.55 -2.14 -13.02
N ASP A 78 -11.82 -1.87 -13.29
CA ASP A 78 -12.28 -0.51 -13.60
C ASP A 78 -12.02 0.48 -12.45
N ALA A 79 -12.14 0.02 -11.20
CA ALA A 79 -11.87 0.84 -10.02
C ALA A 79 -10.37 1.12 -9.83
N PHE A 80 -9.52 0.14 -10.15
CA PHE A 80 -8.07 0.32 -10.13
C PHE A 80 -7.62 1.29 -11.22
N ASP A 81 -8.12 1.13 -12.45
CA ASP A 81 -7.75 1.97 -13.59
C ASP A 81 -8.14 3.44 -13.37
N ALA A 82 -9.34 3.68 -12.84
CA ALA A 82 -9.77 5.03 -12.45
C ALA A 82 -8.85 5.64 -11.37
N THR A 83 -8.48 4.86 -10.36
CA THR A 83 -7.56 5.31 -9.30
C THR A 83 -6.17 5.59 -9.87
N ALA A 84 -5.67 4.76 -10.78
CA ALA A 84 -4.37 4.92 -11.41
C ALA A 84 -4.30 6.19 -12.28
N ALA A 85 -5.36 6.50 -13.03
CA ALA A 85 -5.44 7.70 -13.85
C ALA A 85 -5.33 8.98 -13.00
N GLU A 86 -6.03 9.04 -11.86
CA GLU A 86 -5.96 10.15 -10.91
C GLU A 86 -4.56 10.25 -10.27
N ALA A 87 -4.02 9.12 -9.79
CA ALA A 87 -2.76 9.10 -9.07
C ALA A 87 -1.55 9.44 -9.96
N LEU A 88 -1.50 8.93 -11.19
CA LEU A 88 -0.40 9.20 -12.14
C LEU A 88 -0.33 10.67 -12.58
N ALA A 89 -1.44 11.40 -12.50
CA ALA A 89 -1.48 12.84 -12.79
C ALA A 89 -0.82 13.68 -11.68
N ALA A 90 -0.88 13.21 -10.43
CA ALA A 90 -0.36 13.94 -9.27
C ALA A 90 1.01 13.43 -8.77
N GLU A 91 1.34 12.15 -8.99
CA GLU A 91 2.57 11.55 -8.48
C GLU A 91 3.81 12.05 -9.21
N THR A 92 4.78 12.57 -8.45
CA THR A 92 6.05 13.09 -8.95
C THR A 92 7.23 12.16 -8.73
N ASP A 93 7.09 11.15 -7.88
CA ASP A 93 8.14 10.18 -7.60
C ASP A 93 8.19 9.09 -8.68
N ASP A 94 9.30 9.01 -9.40
CA ASP A 94 9.48 8.06 -10.51
C ASP A 94 9.35 6.60 -10.07
N SER A 95 9.74 6.26 -8.84
CA SER A 95 9.63 4.88 -8.35
C SER A 95 8.16 4.50 -8.14
N VAL A 96 7.33 5.41 -7.66
CA VAL A 96 5.89 5.17 -7.48
C VAL A 96 5.17 5.14 -8.83
N ARG A 97 5.54 6.03 -9.77
CA ARG A 97 5.04 5.99 -11.15
C ARG A 97 5.33 4.66 -11.83
N ALA A 98 6.53 4.10 -11.62
CA ALA A 98 6.90 2.78 -12.13
C ALA A 98 6.03 1.65 -11.55
N GLU A 99 5.67 1.71 -10.26
CA GLU A 99 4.76 0.73 -9.64
C GLU A 99 3.36 0.78 -10.26
N TRP A 100 2.83 1.98 -10.56
CA TRP A 100 1.55 2.15 -11.26
C TRP A 100 1.59 1.54 -12.66
N THR A 101 2.61 1.85 -13.46
CA THR A 101 2.78 1.28 -14.80
C THR A 101 2.89 -0.24 -14.74
N ALA A 102 3.74 -0.77 -13.86
CA ALA A 102 3.90 -2.22 -13.70
C ALA A 102 2.62 -2.93 -13.23
N ALA A 103 1.78 -2.27 -12.42
CA ALA A 103 0.49 -2.81 -12.01
C ALA A 103 -0.51 -2.85 -13.18
N LEU A 104 -0.60 -1.78 -13.99
CA LEU A 104 -1.46 -1.71 -15.18
C LEU A 104 -1.04 -2.74 -16.24
N ASP A 105 0.27 -2.88 -16.49
CA ASP A 105 0.81 -3.84 -17.47
C ASP A 105 0.49 -5.30 -17.09
N ARG A 106 0.67 -5.64 -15.80
CA ARG A 106 0.37 -6.99 -15.27
C ARG A 106 -1.10 -7.36 -15.41
N ARG A 107 -2.00 -6.38 -15.31
CA ARG A 107 -3.46 -6.60 -15.44
C ARG A 107 -3.91 -6.65 -16.90
N SER A 108 -3.18 -6.02 -17.81
CA SER A 108 -3.45 -6.01 -19.25
C SER A 108 -2.98 -7.28 -19.96
N THR A 109 -2.10 -8.05 -19.34
CA THR A 109 -1.60 -9.32 -19.89
C THR A 109 -2.36 -10.49 -19.24
N PRO A 110 -3.35 -11.12 -19.91
CA PRO A 110 -3.91 -12.35 -19.41
C PRO A 110 -2.87 -13.48 -19.50
N ALA A 111 -2.78 -14.27 -18.44
CA ALA A 111 -1.90 -15.45 -18.34
C ALA A 111 -2.27 -16.55 -19.36
#